data_AF-A0A537P7G1-F1
#
_entry.id   AF-A0A537P7G1-F1
#
_cell.length_a   1.000
_cell.length_b   1.000
_cell.length_c   1.000
_cell.angle_alpha   90.00
_cell.angle_beta   90.00
_cell.angle_gamma   90.00
#
_symmetry.space_group_name_H-M   'P 1'
#
loop_
_entity.id
_entity.type
_entity.pdbx_description
1 polymer ?
#
loop_
_entity_poly.entity_id
_entity_poly.type
_entity_poly.pdbx_seq_one_letter_code
_entity_poly.pdbx_strand_id
1 'polypeptide(L)'
;MNEGSSKGLSPSGALRLEALIIGLGILALLLIFQPFSITLFAIGSGLVVLAGLVNNLLPLARPGTRVRTIVTVALVVALIFCCVLLISITAAHLYGVFFLRAPDPATTAGKVQLATPAFYMQPLVWALAIAAACFAALVTYLSRK
;
A
#
# COMPACT_ATOMS: atom_id res chain seq x y z
N MET A 1 -39.30 -20.74 -1.93
CA MET A 1 -38.21 -19.74 -1.90
C MET A 1 -36.94 -20.47 -2.28
N ASN A 2 -36.29 -20.05 -3.37
CA ASN A 2 -35.18 -20.77 -3.99
C ASN A 2 -33.91 -20.54 -3.16
N GLU A 3 -33.48 -21.53 -2.36
CA GLU A 3 -32.20 -21.49 -1.66
C GLU A 3 -31.08 -21.64 -2.68
N GLY A 4 -30.65 -20.50 -3.23
CA GLY A 4 -29.53 -20.43 -4.14
C GLY A 4 -28.29 -20.99 -3.46
N SER A 5 -27.89 -22.19 -3.88
CA SER A 5 -26.65 -22.88 -3.53
C SER A 5 -25.51 -21.88 -3.42
N SER A 6 -25.18 -21.49 -2.18
CA SER A 6 -24.08 -20.58 -1.90
C SER A 6 -22.79 -21.35 -2.14
N LYS A 7 -22.34 -21.38 -3.39
CA LYS A 7 -21.08 -22.00 -3.82
C LYS A 7 -19.91 -21.31 -3.12
N GLY A 8 -19.55 -21.82 -1.95
CA GLY A 8 -18.24 -21.61 -1.35
C GLY A 8 -17.17 -22.23 -2.25
N LEU A 9 -15.93 -21.82 -2.04
CA LEU A 9 -14.79 -22.34 -2.78
C LEU A 9 -14.70 -23.85 -2.63
N SER A 10 -14.61 -24.55 -3.77
CA SER A 10 -14.26 -25.97 -3.77
C SER A 10 -12.81 -26.14 -3.28
N PRO A 11 -12.45 -27.32 -2.76
CA PRO A 11 -11.06 -27.62 -2.38
C PRO A 11 -10.06 -27.34 -3.50
N SER A 12 -10.40 -27.70 -4.74
CA SER A 12 -9.57 -27.42 -5.92
C SER A 12 -9.47 -25.92 -6.24
N GLY A 13 -10.52 -25.15 -6.00
CA GLY A 13 -10.47 -23.70 -6.21
C GLY A 13 -9.58 -23.00 -5.18
N ALA A 14 -9.58 -23.48 -3.92
CA ALA A 14 -8.73 -22.94 -2.86
C ALA A 14 -7.26 -23.16 -3.19
N LEU A 15 -6.90 -24.38 -3.60
CA LEU A 15 -5.54 -24.72 -4.05
C LEU A 15 -5.11 -23.91 -5.27
N ARG A 16 -6.00 -23.67 -6.24
CA ARG A 16 -5.70 -22.85 -7.42
C ARG A 16 -5.44 -21.39 -7.05
N LEU A 17 -6.24 -20.83 -6.14
CA LEU A 17 -6.05 -19.46 -5.66
C LEU A 17 -4.72 -19.32 -4.92
N GLU A 18 -4.41 -20.25 -4.03
CA GLU A 18 -3.13 -20.30 -3.33
C GLU A 18 -1.94 -20.42 -4.30
N ALA A 19 -1.99 -21.38 -5.23
CA ALA A 19 -0.95 -21.59 -6.23
C ALA A 19 -0.75 -20.37 -7.14
N LEU A 20 -1.83 -19.66 -7.48
CA LEU A 20 -1.76 -18.42 -8.26
C LEU A 20 -1.01 -17.34 -7.47
N ILE A 21 -1.38 -17.11 -6.20
CA ILE A 21 -0.77 -16.06 -5.37
C ILE A 21 0.72 -16.32 -5.19
N ILE A 22 1.09 -17.55 -4.81
CA ILE A 22 2.49 -17.95 -4.61
C ILE A 22 3.24 -17.89 -5.94
N GLY A 23 2.66 -18.42 -7.01
CA GLY A 23 3.26 -18.44 -8.34
C GLY A 23 3.52 -17.04 -8.89
N LEU A 24 2.60 -16.10 -8.66
CA LEU A 24 2.75 -14.69 -9.04
C LEU A 24 3.92 -14.03 -8.29
N GLY A 25 4.07 -14.33 -7.00
CA GLY A 25 5.20 -13.86 -6.19
C GLY A 25 6.54 -14.40 -6.69
N ILE A 26 6.63 -15.72 -6.95
CA ILE A 26 7.84 -16.35 -7.49
C ILE A 26 8.20 -15.77 -8.86
N LEU A 27 7.21 -15.63 -9.75
CA LEU A 27 7.42 -15.05 -11.07
C LEU A 27 7.94 -13.61 -10.98
N ALA A 28 7.38 -12.78 -10.09
CA ALA A 28 7.85 -11.43 -9.87
C ALA A 28 9.31 -11.39 -9.39
N LEU A 29 9.67 -12.26 -8.44
CA LEU A 29 11.06 -12.37 -7.97
C LEU A 29 12.01 -12.80 -9.09
N LEU A 30 11.62 -13.80 -9.88
CA LEU A 30 12.42 -14.25 -11.03
C LEU A 30 12.66 -13.13 -12.04
N LEU A 31 11.67 -12.27 -12.28
CA LEU A 31 11.78 -11.14 -13.21
C LEU A 31 12.63 -10.00 -12.65
N ILE A 32 12.51 -9.70 -11.35
CA ILE A 32 13.32 -8.66 -10.70
C ILE A 32 14.81 -9.03 -10.70
N PHE A 33 15.13 -10.30 -10.45
CA PHE A 33 16.51 -10.75 -10.37
C PHE A 33 17.14 -11.12 -11.72
N GLN A 34 16.56 -10.70 -12.85
CA GLN A 34 17.20 -10.86 -14.16
C GLN A 34 18.36 -9.86 -14.32
N PRO A 35 19.62 -10.31 -14.49
CA PRO A 35 20.75 -9.39 -14.67
C PRO A 35 20.89 -8.89 -16.12
N PHE A 36 20.09 -9.42 -17.05
CA PHE A 36 20.29 -9.22 -18.49
C PHE A 36 19.34 -8.17 -19.11
N SER A 37 18.22 -7.85 -18.48
CA SER A 37 17.18 -7.00 -19.08
C SER A 37 16.51 -6.06 -18.09
N ILE A 38 16.69 -4.75 -18.30
CA ILE A 38 16.00 -3.69 -17.55
C ILE A 38 14.49 -3.74 -17.77
N THR A 39 14.02 -4.16 -18.95
CA THR A 39 12.59 -4.31 -19.24
C THR A 39 11.97 -5.40 -18.38
N LEU A 40 12.61 -6.57 -18.26
CA LEU A 40 12.13 -7.65 -17.39
C LEU A 40 12.13 -7.22 -15.92
N PHE A 41 13.19 -6.52 -15.48
CA PHE A 41 13.24 -5.93 -14.15
C PHE A 41 12.09 -4.94 -13.90
N ALA A 42 11.79 -4.05 -14.84
CA ALA A 42 10.72 -3.07 -14.73
C ALA A 42 9.34 -3.74 -14.64
N ILE A 43 9.10 -4.76 -15.48
CA ILE A 43 7.88 -5.56 -15.43
C ILE A 43 7.79 -6.29 -14.07
N GLY A 44 8.87 -6.92 -13.63
CA GLY A 44 8.94 -7.59 -12.33
C GLY A 44 8.67 -6.66 -11.15
N SER A 45 9.19 -5.43 -11.21
CA SER A 45 8.96 -4.39 -10.20
C SER A 45 7.50 -3.94 -10.13
N GLY A 46 6.79 -3.88 -11.25
CA GLY A 46 5.34 -3.69 -11.25
C GLY A 46 4.59 -4.93 -10.73
N LEU A 47 5.02 -6.11 -11.17
CA LEU A 47 4.37 -7.38 -10.84
C LEU A 47 4.46 -7.71 -9.35
N VAL A 48 5.55 -7.36 -8.67
CA VAL A 48 5.69 -7.60 -7.22
C VAL A 48 4.70 -6.78 -6.40
N VAL A 49 4.34 -5.57 -6.85
CA VAL A 49 3.28 -4.78 -6.21
C VAL A 49 1.93 -5.49 -6.34
N LEU A 50 1.61 -5.97 -7.55
CA LEU A 50 0.40 -6.77 -7.78
C LEU A 50 0.41 -8.05 -6.93
N ALA A 51 1.53 -8.76 -6.88
CA ALA A 51 1.70 -9.95 -6.05
C ALA A 51 1.46 -9.65 -4.58
N GLY A 52 2.02 -8.56 -4.05
CA GLY A 52 1.81 -8.09 -2.69
C GLY A 52 0.35 -7.77 -2.39
N LEU A 53 -0.36 -7.13 -3.32
CA LEU A 53 -1.78 -6.84 -3.19
C LEU A 53 -2.62 -8.12 -3.14
N VAL A 54 -2.43 -9.04 -4.11
CA VAL A 54 -3.21 -10.30 -4.16
C VAL A 54 -2.83 -11.22 -2.99
N ASN A 55 -1.63 -11.11 -2.41
CA ASN A 55 -1.23 -11.89 -1.24
C ASN A 55 -2.10 -11.59 0.01
N ASN A 56 -2.77 -10.44 0.07
CA ASN A 56 -3.77 -10.17 1.12
C ASN A 56 -4.98 -11.12 1.05
N LEU A 57 -5.18 -11.81 -0.07
CA LEU A 57 -6.25 -12.80 -0.26
C LEU A 57 -5.82 -14.21 0.15
N LEU A 58 -4.52 -14.46 0.39
CA LEU A 58 -4.01 -15.78 0.73
C LEU A 58 -4.72 -16.41 1.94
N PRO A 59 -5.01 -15.68 3.04
CA PRO A 59 -5.75 -16.25 4.18
C PRO A 59 -7.16 -16.76 3.81
N LEU A 60 -7.75 -16.26 2.72
CA LEU A 60 -9.07 -16.63 2.22
C LEU A 60 -9.06 -17.80 1.23
N ALA A 61 -7.87 -18.30 0.85
CA ALA A 61 -7.70 -19.48 -0.01
C ALA A 61 -7.99 -20.78 0.76
N ARG A 62 -9.16 -20.86 1.38
CA ARG A 62 -9.62 -22.02 2.15
C ARG A 62 -10.93 -22.57 1.59
N PRO A 63 -11.12 -23.90 1.56
CA PRO A 63 -12.38 -24.50 1.12
C PRO A 63 -13.57 -23.97 1.92
N GLY A 64 -14.71 -23.77 1.26
CA GLY A 64 -15.94 -23.25 1.88
C GLY A 64 -16.02 -21.72 1.98
N THR A 65 -14.94 -20.99 1.68
CA THR A 65 -14.98 -19.52 1.66
C THR A 65 -15.91 -19.02 0.56
N ARG A 66 -16.86 -18.14 0.89
CA ARG A 66 -17.78 -17.57 -0.10
C ARG A 66 -17.00 -16.68 -1.07
N VAL A 67 -17.22 -16.88 -2.38
CA VAL A 67 -16.56 -16.07 -3.43
C VAL A 67 -16.81 -14.57 -3.25
N ARG A 68 -18.02 -14.19 -2.80
CA ARG A 68 -18.35 -12.79 -2.48
C ARG A 68 -17.39 -12.18 -1.46
N THR A 69 -17.00 -12.93 -0.43
CA THR A 69 -16.06 -12.45 0.59
C THR A 69 -14.69 -12.14 -0.03
N ILE A 70 -14.19 -12.99 -0.91
CA ILE A 70 -12.91 -12.79 -1.59
C ILE A 70 -12.95 -11.54 -2.46
N VAL A 71 -14.02 -11.37 -3.24
CA VAL A 71 -14.20 -10.17 -4.08
C VAL A 71 -14.28 -8.92 -3.21
N THR A 72 -15.02 -8.95 -2.09
CA THR A 72 -15.10 -7.81 -1.17
C THR A 72 -13.75 -7.46 -0.58
N VAL A 73 -12.98 -8.45 -0.10
CA VAL A 73 -11.64 -8.18 0.45
C VAL A 73 -10.68 -7.68 -0.63
N ALA A 74 -10.74 -8.24 -1.84
CA ALA A 74 -9.94 -7.75 -2.97
C ALA A 74 -10.24 -6.28 -3.30
N LEU A 75 -11.52 -5.89 -3.31
CA LEU A 75 -11.94 -4.51 -3.52
C LEU A 75 -11.47 -3.59 -2.38
N VAL A 76 -11.55 -4.03 -1.13
CA VAL A 76 -11.06 -3.26 0.02
C VAL A 76 -9.56 -3.02 -0.07
N VAL A 77 -8.78 -4.06 -0.37
CA VAL A 77 -7.32 -3.95 -0.54
C VAL A 77 -6.98 -3.01 -1.70
N ALA A 78 -7.68 -3.13 -2.83
CA ALA A 78 -7.51 -2.24 -3.98
C ALA A 78 -7.88 -0.78 -3.66
N LEU A 79 -8.94 -0.56 -2.89
CA LEU A 79 -9.36 0.77 -2.44
C LEU A 79 -8.32 1.40 -1.52
N ILE A 80 -7.85 0.68 -0.51
CA ILE A 80 -6.79 1.16 0.40
C ILE A 80 -5.54 1.52 -0.40
N PHE A 81 -5.11 0.64 -1.31
CA PHE A 81 -3.98 0.92 -2.19
C PHE A 81 -4.19 2.20 -3.01
N CYS A 82 -5.37 2.37 -3.63
CA CYS A 82 -5.68 3.55 -4.42
C CYS A 82 -5.68 4.83 -3.57
N CYS A 83 -6.29 4.81 -2.38
CA CYS A 83 -6.26 5.94 -1.45
C CYS A 83 -4.84 6.32 -1.05
N VAL A 84 -4.03 5.34 -0.63
CA VAL A 84 -2.62 5.56 -0.24
C VAL A 84 -1.79 6.07 -1.43
N LEU A 85 -1.99 5.50 -2.62
CA LEU A 85 -1.30 5.91 -3.83
C LEU A 85 -1.64 7.37 -4.20
N LEU A 86 -2.92 7.74 -4.17
CA LEU A 86 -3.36 9.11 -4.44
C LEU A 86 -2.77 10.09 -3.43
N ILE A 87 -2.86 9.79 -2.13
CA ILE A 87 -2.26 10.62 -1.07
C ILE A 87 -0.76 10.77 -1.31
N SER A 88 -0.06 9.68 -1.64
CA SER A 88 1.39 9.69 -1.88
C SER A 88 1.78 10.53 -3.10
N ILE A 89 1.06 10.39 -4.21
CA ILE A 89 1.29 11.19 -5.43
C ILE A 89 1.00 12.67 -5.15
N THR A 90 -0.11 12.97 -4.47
CA THR A 90 -0.45 14.35 -4.10
C THR A 90 0.60 14.95 -3.18
N ALA A 91 1.07 14.21 -2.17
CA ALA A 91 2.13 14.66 -1.27
C ALA A 91 3.45 14.91 -2.02
N ALA A 92 3.85 14.01 -2.91
CA ALA A 92 5.06 14.18 -3.73
C ALA A 92 4.94 15.38 -4.68
N HIS A 93 3.78 15.58 -5.29
CA HIS A 93 3.52 16.74 -6.15
C HIS A 93 3.56 18.06 -5.38
N LEU A 94 2.88 18.13 -4.22
CA LEU A 94 2.92 19.31 -3.36
C LEU A 94 4.34 19.59 -2.87
N TYR A 95 5.10 18.56 -2.51
CA TYR A 95 6.50 18.71 -2.15
C TYR A 95 7.31 19.34 -3.30
N GLY A 96 7.11 18.86 -4.53
CA GLY A 96 7.75 19.46 -5.70
C GLY A 96 7.37 20.92 -5.94
N VAL A 97 6.08 21.26 -5.79
CA VAL A 97 5.58 22.62 -5.99
C VAL A 97 6.10 23.58 -4.93
N PHE A 98 6.09 23.17 -3.66
CA PHE A 98 6.49 24.04 -2.56
C PHE A 98 8.01 24.05 -2.34
N PHE A 99 8.71 22.93 -2.38
CA PHE A 99 10.11 22.88 -1.93
C PHE A 99 11.16 22.88 -3.06
N LEU A 100 10.82 22.44 -4.27
CA LEU A 100 11.78 22.44 -5.39
C LEU A 100 11.79 23.76 -6.18
N ARG A 101 10.72 24.56 -6.11
CA ARG A 101 10.68 25.90 -6.70
C ARG A 101 11.06 26.93 -5.63
N ALA A 102 12.02 27.79 -5.96
CA ALA A 102 12.41 28.87 -5.05
C ALA A 102 11.18 29.77 -4.77
N PRO A 103 10.93 30.16 -3.50
CA PRO A 103 9.82 31.04 -3.17
C PRO A 103 9.98 32.40 -3.87
N ASP A 104 8.95 32.85 -4.59
CA ASP A 104 8.95 34.17 -5.21
C ASP A 104 8.59 35.24 -4.18
N PRO A 105 9.52 36.15 -3.81
CA PRO A 105 9.28 37.20 -2.83
C PRO A 105 8.24 38.23 -3.29
N ALA A 106 7.89 38.28 -4.58
CA ALA A 106 6.85 39.17 -5.09
C ALA A 106 5.42 38.67 -4.79
N THR A 107 5.24 37.39 -4.47
CA THR A 107 3.93 36.79 -4.20
C THR A 107 3.65 36.67 -2.69
N THR A 108 2.38 36.81 -2.28
CA THR A 108 1.97 36.61 -0.88
C THR A 108 2.33 35.21 -0.38
N ALA A 109 2.17 34.19 -1.23
CA ALA A 109 2.52 32.80 -0.90
C ALA A 109 4.03 32.61 -0.67
N GLY A 110 4.88 33.20 -1.52
CA GLY A 110 6.33 33.10 -1.36
C GLY A 110 6.86 33.82 -0.12
N LYS A 111 6.27 34.97 0.25
CA LYS A 111 6.60 35.66 1.51
C LYS A 111 6.26 34.82 2.74
N VAL A 112 5.10 34.17 2.75
CA VAL A 112 4.70 33.26 3.85
C VAL A 112 5.66 32.08 3.94
N GLN A 113 6.07 31.52 2.80
CA GLN A 113 6.99 30.39 2.76
C GLN A 113 8.40 30.76 3.23
N LEU A 114 8.91 31.95 2.89
CA LEU A 114 10.19 32.47 3.39
C LEU A 114 10.16 32.74 4.90
N ALA A 115 9.02 33.17 5.43
CA ALA A 115 8.82 33.40 6.86
C ALA A 115 8.53 32.10 7.65
N THR A 116 8.34 30.97 6.96
CA THR A 116 8.04 29.70 7.62
C THR A 116 9.28 29.17 8.35
N PRO A 117 9.16 28.80 9.64
CA PRO A 117 10.30 28.27 10.39
C PRO A 117 10.80 26.95 9.79
N ALA A 118 12.07 26.65 10.01
CA ALA A 118 12.70 25.42 9.54
C ALA A 118 11.90 24.17 9.96
N PHE A 119 11.95 23.12 9.14
CA PHE A 119 11.11 21.91 9.30
C PHE A 119 11.07 21.36 10.74
N TYR A 120 12.21 21.27 11.41
CA TYR A 120 12.33 20.74 12.78
C TYR A 120 11.72 21.65 13.86
N MET A 121 11.39 22.89 13.54
CA MET A 121 10.71 23.83 14.43
C MET A 121 9.19 23.85 14.22
N GLN A 122 8.67 23.12 13.23
CA GLN A 122 7.24 23.08 12.95
C GLN A 122 6.51 22.20 13.99
N PRO A 123 5.47 22.71 14.67
CA PRO A 123 4.75 21.95 15.70
C PRO A 123 4.18 20.61 15.20
N LEU A 124 3.76 20.56 13.93
CA LEU A 124 3.23 19.34 13.31
C LEU A 124 4.25 18.19 13.31
N VAL A 125 5.53 18.49 13.06
CA VAL A 125 6.60 17.47 13.01
C VAL A 125 6.75 16.81 14.38
N TRP A 126 6.75 17.60 15.45
CA TRP A 126 6.82 17.09 16.81
C TRP A 126 5.53 16.37 17.23
N ALA A 127 4.36 16.87 16.85
CA ALA A 127 3.09 16.20 17.12
C ALA A 127 3.06 14.78 16.49
N LEU A 128 3.51 14.65 15.23
CA LEU A 128 3.63 13.36 14.56
C LEU A 128 4.67 12.46 15.21
N ALA A 129 5.84 13.00 15.58
CA ALA A 129 6.89 12.25 16.26
C ALA A 129 6.42 11.71 17.62
N ILE A 130 5.73 12.54 18.41
CA ILE A 130 5.14 12.15 19.70
C ILE A 130 4.08 11.08 19.49
N ALA A 131 3.17 11.26 18.52
CA ALA A 131 2.15 10.26 18.21
C ALA A 131 2.78 8.91 17.83
N ALA A 132 3.81 8.91 16.99
CA ALA A 132 4.54 7.71 16.61
C ALA A 132 5.20 7.02 17.82
N ALA A 133 5.84 7.79 18.71
CA ALA A 133 6.42 7.27 19.94
C ALA A 133 5.36 6.67 20.88
N CYS A 134 4.21 7.34 21.05
CA CYS A 134 3.09 6.84 21.83
C CYS A 134 2.54 5.53 21.27
N PHE A 135 2.35 5.43 19.94
CA PHE A 135 1.91 4.19 19.30
C PHE A 135 2.93 3.06 19.51
N ALA A 136 4.22 3.33 19.32
CA ALA A 136 5.27 2.34 19.54
C ALA A 136 5.31 1.84 21.00
N ALA A 137 5.19 2.74 21.97
CA ALA A 137 5.12 2.39 23.39
C ALA A 137 3.88 1.57 23.71
N LEU A 138 2.72 1.95 23.18
CA LEU A 138 1.45 1.23 23.37
C LEU A 138 1.53 -0.20 22.80
N VAL A 139 2.05 -0.36 21.58
CA VAL A 139 2.24 -1.68 20.96
C VAL A 139 3.19 -2.54 21.80
N THR A 140 4.29 -1.96 22.28
CA THR A 140 5.28 -2.67 23.13
C THR A 140 4.68 -3.10 24.46
N TYR A 141 3.79 -2.30 25.04
CA TYR A 141 3.08 -2.64 26.27
C TYR A 141 2.06 -3.76 26.04
N LEU A 142 1.29 -3.68 24.95
CA LEU A 142 0.28 -4.69 24.60
C LEU A 142 0.89 -6.04 24.22
N SER A 143 2.09 -6.07 23.63
CA SER A 143 2.76 -7.32 23.25
C SER A 143 3.48 -8.04 24.39
N ARG A 144 3.64 -7.37 25.54
CA ARG A 144 4.21 -7.96 26.76
C ARG A 144 3.17 -8.53 27.72
N LYS A 145 1.88 -8.32 27.45
CA LYS A 145 0.76 -8.97 28.13
C LYS A 145 0.33 -10.22 27.38
#